data_AF-A0A6G1CJ52-F1
#
_entry.id   AF-A0A6G1CJ52-F1
#
_cell.length_a   1.000
_cell.length_b   1.000
_cell.length_c   1.000
_cell.angle_alpha   90.00
_cell.angle_beta   90.00
_cell.angle_gamma   90.00
#
_symmetry.space_group_name_H-M   'P 1'
#
loop_
_entity.id
_entity.type
_entity.pdbx_description
1 polymer ?
#
loop_
_entity_poly.entity_id
_entity_poly.type
_entity_poly.pdbx_seq_one_letter_code
_entity_poly.pdbx_strand_id
1 'polypeptide(L)'
;MARGKVQLRRIENPVHRQVTFCKRRAGLLKKARELSVLCDADIGIIIFSAHGKLYDLATTGTMEELIERYKSASGEQANGCGDQRMDPKQEAMVLKQEINLLQKGLRYIYGNRANEHITVEELNALERYLEIWMYNIRSAKEGMLKAANEILQEKIVEQNGLINVAAGGSGYGGQLHTILRQRGLDPELLRPFVTPGALDPFAALAFTSRSGISAFSRALPSSPPRCPISDAASALPFTVAALGSDADLLDGAFLSRLCRDAAAGRVSVLVPDVPTSAGLVEALGSGSGRRVLCPVPDVVSLREPPVVPGFLAGLEAAGWVAVRAPAYITSWAGRRCAEALVAAEAAPPDAVVFTSTADGQATVHRYSSAARGADSDTVPGANI
;
A
#
# COMPACT_ATOMS: atom_id res chain seq x y z
N MET A 1 -20.07 40.21 -12.74
CA MET A 1 -18.60 40.06 -12.87
C MET A 1 -18.28 38.61 -13.16
N ALA A 2 -17.82 38.28 -14.36
CA ALA A 2 -17.51 36.90 -14.75
C ALA A 2 -16.31 36.39 -13.93
N ARG A 3 -16.53 35.33 -13.13
CA ARG A 3 -15.51 34.67 -12.33
C ARG A 3 -14.59 33.90 -13.29
N GLY A 4 -13.39 34.42 -13.55
CA GLY A 4 -12.40 33.74 -14.38
C GLY A 4 -12.09 32.33 -13.87
N LYS A 5 -11.90 31.37 -14.78
CA LYS A 5 -11.46 30.02 -14.45
C LYS A 5 -10.08 30.11 -13.77
N VAL A 6 -9.98 29.64 -12.54
CA VAL A 6 -8.72 29.59 -11.77
C VAL A 6 -8.13 28.20 -11.93
N GLN A 7 -6.87 28.11 -12.34
CA GLN A 7 -6.13 26.84 -12.40
C GLN A 7 -5.99 26.25 -10.99
N LEU A 8 -6.23 24.94 -10.85
CA LEU A 8 -6.12 24.23 -9.57
C LEU A 8 -4.65 23.88 -9.30
N ARG A 9 -3.89 24.86 -8.82
CA ARG A 9 -2.49 24.73 -8.38
C ARG A 9 -2.23 25.61 -7.16
N ARG A 10 -1.12 25.36 -6.45
CA ARG A 10 -0.68 26.23 -5.34
C ARG A 10 -0.50 27.66 -5.86
N ILE A 11 -0.97 28.65 -5.09
CA ILE A 11 -0.78 30.06 -5.41
C ILE A 11 0.58 30.47 -4.86
N GLU A 12 1.53 30.81 -5.72
CA GLU A 12 2.89 31.16 -5.33
C GLU A 12 2.95 32.48 -4.56
N ASN A 13 2.25 33.50 -5.05
CA ASN A 13 2.22 34.80 -4.40
C ASN A 13 1.53 34.70 -3.01
N PRO A 14 2.24 35.00 -1.91
CA PRO A 14 1.72 34.78 -0.55
C PRO A 14 0.51 35.67 -0.23
N VAL A 15 0.46 36.90 -0.75
CA VAL A 15 -0.67 37.81 -0.55
C VAL A 15 -1.93 37.28 -1.25
N HIS A 16 -1.78 36.85 -2.51
CA HIS A 16 -2.89 36.28 -3.27
C HIS A 16 -3.35 34.95 -2.67
N ARG A 17 -2.42 34.14 -2.16
CA ARG A 17 -2.70 32.89 -1.45
C ARG A 17 -3.52 33.15 -0.19
N GLN A 18 -3.15 34.14 0.61
CA GLN A 18 -3.86 34.51 1.83
C GLN A 18 -5.28 35.02 1.53
N VAL A 19 -5.43 35.94 0.57
CA VAL A 19 -6.75 36.45 0.15
C VAL A 19 -7.63 35.33 -0.39
N THR A 20 -7.05 34.42 -1.17
CA THR A 20 -7.79 33.27 -1.71
C THR A 20 -8.16 32.28 -0.62
N PHE A 21 -7.28 32.00 0.34
CA PHE A 21 -7.57 31.17 1.50
C PHE A 21 -8.76 31.74 2.28
N CYS A 22 -8.76 33.02 2.61
CA CYS A 22 -9.88 33.66 3.33
C CYS A 22 -11.20 33.50 2.56
N LYS A 23 -11.22 33.74 1.24
CA LYS A 23 -12.41 33.61 0.40
C LYS A 23 -12.88 32.16 0.26
N ARG A 24 -11.96 31.23 -0.01
CA ARG A 24 -12.26 29.80 -0.22
C ARG A 24 -12.70 29.13 1.07
N ARG A 25 -12.04 29.43 2.20
CA ARG A 25 -12.43 28.98 3.54
C ARG A 25 -13.85 29.44 3.86
N ALA A 26 -14.14 30.74 3.74
CA ALA A 26 -15.48 31.26 3.99
C ALA A 26 -16.54 30.62 3.07
N GLY A 27 -16.23 30.46 1.78
CA GLY A 27 -17.11 29.79 0.83
C GLY A 27 -17.34 28.31 1.14
N LEU A 28 -16.33 27.59 1.61
CA LEU A 28 -16.43 26.19 2.01
C LEU A 28 -17.31 26.05 3.27
N LEU A 29 -17.06 26.85 4.30
CA LEU A 29 -17.87 26.87 5.52
C LEU A 29 -19.34 27.21 5.22
N LYS A 30 -19.59 28.16 4.30
CA LYS A 30 -20.95 28.50 3.88
C LYS A 30 -21.65 27.30 3.20
N LYS A 31 -20.97 26.64 2.26
CA LYS A 31 -21.51 25.47 1.56
C LYS A 31 -21.81 24.31 2.51
N ALA A 32 -20.94 24.10 3.49
CA ALA A 32 -21.15 23.07 4.51
C ALA A 32 -22.41 23.34 5.34
N ARG A 33 -22.62 24.60 5.75
CA ARG A 33 -23.87 25.00 6.44
C ARG A 33 -25.10 24.83 5.55
N GLU A 34 -25.01 25.27 4.30
CA GLU A 34 -26.11 25.09 3.33
C GLU A 34 -26.46 23.60 3.18
N LEU A 35 -25.47 22.73 3.01
CA LEU A 35 -25.68 21.29 2.87
C LEU A 35 -26.27 20.67 4.15
N SER A 36 -25.78 21.07 5.32
CA SER A 36 -26.31 20.59 6.60
C SER A 36 -27.79 20.94 6.75
N VAL A 37 -28.20 22.16 6.42
CA VAL A 37 -29.61 22.59 6.48
C VAL A 37 -30.46 21.90 5.41
N LEU A 38 -29.95 21.77 4.18
CA LEU A 38 -30.72 21.22 3.06
C LEU A 38 -30.94 19.69 3.17
N CYS A 39 -29.99 18.98 3.77
CA CYS A 39 -29.98 17.53 3.80
C CYS A 39 -30.06 16.94 5.21
N ASP A 40 -30.28 17.77 6.23
CA ASP A 40 -30.28 17.38 7.65
C ASP A 40 -29.04 16.54 8.01
N ALA A 41 -27.89 17.01 7.55
CA ALA A 41 -26.61 16.30 7.67
C ALA A 41 -25.71 16.98 8.71
N ASP A 42 -25.11 16.18 9.58
CA ASP A 42 -24.09 16.65 10.52
C ASP A 42 -22.75 16.73 9.81
N ILE A 43 -22.16 17.94 9.76
CA ILE A 43 -20.94 18.22 9.01
C ILE A 43 -19.92 18.90 9.91
N GLY A 44 -18.75 18.27 10.02
CA GLY A 44 -17.56 18.82 10.66
C GLY A 44 -16.50 19.22 9.63
N ILE A 45 -15.92 20.42 9.78
CA ILE A 45 -14.79 20.89 8.97
C ILE A 45 -13.69 21.40 9.90
N ILE A 46 -12.45 20.94 9.68
CA ILE A 46 -11.24 21.37 10.37
C ILE A 46 -10.24 21.85 9.33
N ILE A 47 -9.70 23.06 9.49
CA ILE A 47 -8.78 23.71 8.56
C ILE A 47 -7.62 24.32 9.34
N PHE A 48 -6.40 23.86 9.07
CA PHE A 48 -5.18 24.51 9.53
C PHE A 48 -4.64 25.44 8.44
N SER A 49 -4.36 26.69 8.80
CA SER A 49 -3.66 27.59 7.88
C SER A 49 -2.16 27.25 7.79
N ALA A 50 -1.47 27.75 6.78
CA ALA A 50 -0.02 27.58 6.63
C ALA A 50 0.79 28.14 7.82
N HIS A 51 0.18 28.99 8.65
CA HIS A 51 0.76 29.54 9.87
C HIS A 51 0.31 28.79 11.14
N GLY A 52 -0.28 27.59 11.00
CA GLY A 52 -0.72 26.76 12.13
C GLY A 52 -2.03 27.20 12.79
N LYS A 53 -2.66 28.30 12.36
CA LYS A 53 -3.94 28.74 12.93
C LYS A 53 -5.08 27.80 12.53
N LEU A 54 -5.78 27.27 13.53
CA LEU A 54 -6.98 26.43 13.41
C LEU A 54 -8.22 27.27 13.06
N TYR A 55 -9.02 26.76 12.13
CA TYR A 55 -10.36 27.20 11.83
C TYR A 55 -11.25 25.98 11.69
N ASP A 56 -12.35 25.96 12.41
CA ASP A 56 -13.26 24.82 12.48
C ASP A 56 -14.72 25.24 12.33
N LEU A 57 -15.56 24.26 12.02
CA LEU A 57 -17.02 24.38 11.98
C LEU A 57 -17.62 23.02 12.29
N ALA A 58 -18.44 22.95 13.33
CA ALA A 58 -19.47 21.93 13.49
C ALA A 58 -20.81 22.57 13.13
N THR A 59 -21.60 21.92 12.27
CA THR A 59 -22.94 22.42 11.92
C THR A 59 -23.98 22.12 12.99
N THR A 60 -23.77 21.06 13.76
CA THR A 60 -24.60 20.63 14.89
C THR A 60 -23.72 20.30 16.08
N GLY A 61 -24.11 20.78 17.27
CA GLY A 61 -23.36 20.56 18.51
C GLY A 61 -21.96 21.17 18.52
N THR A 62 -21.07 20.57 19.30
CA THR A 62 -19.65 20.92 19.33
C THR A 62 -18.81 20.03 18.41
N MET A 63 -17.59 20.47 18.08
CA MET A 63 -16.67 19.66 17.29
C MET A 63 -16.29 18.36 18.02
N GLU A 64 -16.17 18.43 19.35
CA GLU A 64 -15.87 17.28 20.21
C GLU A 64 -16.97 16.21 20.11
N GLU A 65 -18.24 16.60 20.20
CA GLU A 65 -19.39 15.71 20.09
C GLU A 65 -19.47 15.03 18.72
N LEU A 66 -19.18 15.77 17.65
CA LEU A 66 -19.18 15.24 16.29
C LEU A 66 -18.04 14.22 16.07
N ILE A 67 -16.86 14.48 16.64
CA ILE A 67 -15.73 13.56 16.63
C ILE A 67 -16.03 12.30 17.46
N GLU A 68 -16.67 12.45 18.62
CA GLU A 68 -17.05 11.32 19.47
C GLU A 68 -18.08 10.41 18.77
N ARG A 69 -19.07 11.01 18.10
CA ARG A 69 -20.03 10.27 17.27
C ARG A 69 -19.36 9.55 16.12
N TYR A 70 -18.39 10.18 15.44
CA TYR A 70 -17.59 9.54 14.41
C TYR A 70 -16.84 8.31 14.96
N LYS A 71 -16.15 8.44 16.10
CA LYS A 71 -15.42 7.32 16.75
C LYS A 71 -16.34 6.17 17.15
N SER A 72 -17.54 6.51 17.61
CA SER A 72 -18.57 5.54 17.99
C SER A 72 -19.12 4.80 16.77
N ALA A 73 -19.29 5.49 15.63
CA ALA A 73 -19.78 4.92 14.38
C ALA A 73 -18.70 4.17 13.57
N SER A 74 -17.42 4.55 13.70
CA SER A 74 -16.30 3.93 12.98
C SER A 74 -15.84 2.60 13.59
N GLY A 75 -16.47 2.14 14.67
CA GLY A 75 -16.16 0.85 15.30
C GLY A 75 -14.81 0.81 16.03
N GLU A 76 -14.23 1.97 16.38
CA GLU A 76 -12.98 2.02 17.16
C GLU A 76 -13.17 1.67 18.66
N GLN A 77 -14.37 1.26 19.08
CA GLN A 77 -14.61 0.68 20.40
C GLN A 77 -14.88 -0.83 20.31
N ALA A 78 -13.82 -1.62 20.15
CA ALA A 78 -13.76 -3.01 20.60
C ALA A 78 -12.30 -3.49 20.65
N ASN A 79 -11.51 -2.93 21.57
CA ASN A 79 -10.52 -3.73 22.31
C ASN A 79 -10.08 -2.98 23.56
N GLY A 80 -10.54 -3.47 24.71
CA GLY A 80 -10.14 -2.96 26.01
C GLY A 80 -8.68 -3.29 26.30
N CYS A 81 -7.88 -2.25 26.45
CA CYS A 81 -6.98 -2.12 27.58
C CYS A 81 -7.14 -0.67 28.04
N GLY A 82 -7.48 -0.47 29.30
CA GLY A 82 -7.80 0.84 29.84
C GLY A 82 -6.62 1.79 29.71
N ASP A 83 -6.60 2.60 28.64
CA ASP A 83 -5.95 3.89 28.68
C ASP A 83 -6.85 4.81 29.50
N GLN A 84 -6.82 4.61 30.82
CA GLN A 84 -7.04 5.73 31.71
C GLN A 84 -5.90 6.70 31.38
N ARG A 85 -6.11 7.55 30.39
CA ARG A 85 -5.40 8.83 30.31
C ARG A 85 -5.70 9.53 31.62
N MET A 86 -4.83 9.28 32.58
CA MET A 86 -4.81 9.98 33.85
C MET A 86 -4.78 11.46 33.51
N ASP A 87 -5.64 12.25 34.15
CA ASP A 87 -5.60 13.71 34.04
C ASP A 87 -4.11 14.13 34.16
N PRO A 88 -3.57 14.98 33.27
CA PRO A 88 -2.16 15.43 33.36
C PRO A 88 -1.77 15.93 34.75
N LYS A 89 -2.74 16.38 35.57
CA LYS A 89 -2.52 16.70 36.99
C LYS A 89 -2.26 15.47 37.86
N GLN A 90 -2.99 14.39 37.63
CA GLN A 90 -2.84 13.10 38.31
C GLN A 90 -1.53 12.43 37.89
N GLU A 91 -1.18 12.49 36.59
CA GLU A 91 0.10 12.01 36.07
C GLU A 91 1.28 12.80 36.67
N ALA A 92 1.17 14.14 36.74
CA ALA A 92 2.16 14.98 37.41
C ALA A 92 2.27 14.70 38.92
N MET A 93 1.17 14.30 39.57
CA MET A 93 1.16 13.92 40.98
C MET A 93 1.89 12.59 41.21
N VAL A 94 1.60 11.58 40.37
CA VAL A 94 2.27 10.27 40.42
C VAL A 94 3.75 10.41 40.14
N LEU A 95 4.14 11.15 39.10
CA LEU A 95 5.55 11.39 38.76
C LEU A 95 6.29 12.16 39.87
N LYS A 96 5.64 13.13 40.53
CA LYS A 96 6.21 13.81 41.70
C LYS A 96 6.45 12.86 42.87
N GLN A 97 5.55 11.90 43.07
CA GLN A 97 5.66 10.91 44.13
C GLN A 97 6.78 9.90 43.83
N GLU A 98 6.91 9.47 42.58
CA GLU A 98 8.00 8.65 42.06
C GLU A 98 9.36 9.33 42.23
N ILE A 99 9.47 10.61 41.83
CA ILE A 99 10.69 11.42 42.00
C ILE A 99 11.06 11.52 43.48
N ASN A 100 10.09 11.71 44.38
CA ASN A 100 10.35 11.78 45.82
C ASN A 100 10.90 10.46 46.36
N LEU A 101 10.29 9.34 45.97
CA LEU A 101 10.73 7.99 46.35
C LEU A 101 12.14 7.68 45.85
N LEU A 102 12.44 8.00 44.59
CA LEU A 102 13.77 7.80 44.01
C LEU A 102 14.82 8.72 44.65
N GLN A 103 14.48 9.98 44.95
CA GLN A 103 15.37 10.88 45.68
C GLN A 103 15.58 10.43 47.14
N LYS A 104 14.57 9.84 47.78
CA LYS A 104 14.68 9.24 49.12
C LYS A 104 15.58 8.00 49.07
N GLY A 105 15.39 7.12 48.09
CA GLY A 105 16.25 5.95 47.84
C GLY A 105 17.71 6.30 47.55
N LEU A 106 17.96 7.32 46.72
CA LEU A 106 19.31 7.84 46.46
C LEU A 106 19.95 8.38 47.74
N ARG A 107 19.22 9.14 48.57
CA ARG A 107 19.73 9.63 49.86
C ARG A 107 20.10 8.49 50.83
N TYR A 108 19.35 7.39 50.81
CA TYR A 108 19.66 6.19 51.60
C TYR A 108 20.91 5.44 51.10
N ILE A 109 21.04 5.26 49.78
CA ILE A 109 22.19 4.55 49.17
C ILE A 109 23.49 5.36 49.33
N TYR A 110 23.42 6.69 49.26
CA TYR A 110 24.59 7.57 49.36
C TYR A 110 24.91 8.07 50.79
N GLY A 111 24.24 7.53 51.82
CA GLY A 111 24.67 7.70 53.21
C GLY A 111 24.46 9.09 53.82
N ASN A 112 23.63 9.95 53.24
CA ASN A 112 23.33 11.26 53.80
C ASN A 112 22.22 11.14 54.87
N ARG A 113 22.55 10.47 56.00
CA ARG A 113 21.64 10.19 57.11
C ARG A 113 21.25 11.47 57.86
N ALA A 114 20.15 12.07 57.44
CA ALA A 114 19.35 12.91 58.33
C ALA A 114 18.12 12.11 58.76
N ASN A 115 18.24 11.33 59.84
CA ASN A 115 17.18 10.82 60.73
C ASN A 115 15.83 10.34 60.17
N GLU A 116 15.77 9.79 58.96
CA GLU A 116 14.58 9.07 58.49
C GLU A 116 14.85 7.57 58.46
N HIS A 117 13.98 6.80 59.11
CA HIS A 117 13.98 5.34 59.08
C HIS A 117 13.15 4.88 57.87
N ILE A 118 13.68 3.97 57.06
CA ILE A 118 12.91 3.28 56.01
C ILE A 118 12.11 2.16 56.67
N THR A 119 10.82 2.06 56.40
CA THR A 119 10.00 0.96 56.93
C THR A 119 10.21 -0.30 56.09
N VAL A 120 9.87 -1.46 56.64
CA VAL A 120 9.97 -2.74 55.94
C VAL A 120 9.03 -2.77 54.73
N GLU A 121 7.87 -2.10 54.81
CA GLU A 121 6.95 -1.95 53.68
C GLU A 121 7.53 -1.10 52.55
N GLU A 122 8.20 0.01 52.87
CA GLU A 122 8.90 0.85 51.89
C GLU A 122 10.05 0.09 51.20
N LEU A 123 10.76 -0.75 51.96
CA LEU A 123 11.84 -1.59 51.44
C LEU A 123 11.31 -2.69 50.51
N ASN A 124 10.22 -3.38 50.89
CA ASN A 124 9.57 -4.38 50.04
C ASN A 124 8.99 -3.78 48.77
N ALA A 125 8.46 -2.55 48.82
CA ALA A 125 8.01 -1.85 47.63
C ALA A 125 9.18 -1.56 46.69
N LEU A 126 10.32 -1.09 47.22
CA LEU A 126 11.52 -0.84 46.43
C LEU A 126 12.06 -2.12 45.77
N GLU A 127 12.09 -3.23 46.51
CA GLU A 127 12.51 -4.54 46.00
C GLU A 127 11.63 -4.98 44.82
N ARG A 128 10.31 -4.88 44.96
CA ARG A 128 9.37 -5.22 43.86
C ARG A 128 9.55 -4.32 42.65
N TYR A 129 9.78 -3.02 42.84
CA TYR A 129 10.05 -2.12 41.72
C TYR A 129 11.37 -2.46 41.03
N LEU A 130 12.42 -2.80 41.78
CA LEU A 130 13.69 -3.24 41.22
C LEU A 130 13.55 -4.54 40.43
N GLU A 131 12.77 -5.50 40.91
CA GLU A 131 12.49 -6.75 40.18
C GLU A 131 11.79 -6.47 38.84
N ILE A 132 10.76 -5.61 38.84
CA ILE A 132 10.04 -5.21 37.63
C ILE A 132 10.97 -4.47 36.66
N TRP A 133 11.81 -3.57 37.16
CA TRP A 133 12.75 -2.82 36.34
C TRP A 133 13.83 -3.73 35.74
N MET A 134 14.37 -4.65 36.53
CA MET A 134 15.31 -5.67 36.05
C MET A 134 14.69 -6.55 34.98
N TYR A 135 13.44 -6.97 35.16
CA TYR A 135 12.68 -7.73 34.17
C TYR A 135 12.55 -6.95 32.86
N ASN A 136 12.12 -5.69 32.91
CA ASN A 136 11.95 -4.84 31.73
C ASN A 136 13.28 -4.62 30.98
N ILE A 137 14.36 -4.35 31.71
CA ILE A 137 15.71 -4.19 31.14
C ILE A 137 16.17 -5.49 30.47
N ARG A 138 15.98 -6.64 31.14
CA ARG A 138 16.35 -7.94 30.58
C ARG A 138 15.54 -8.25 29.32
N SER A 139 14.23 -8.03 29.35
CA SER A 139 13.34 -8.23 28.19
C SER A 139 13.73 -7.33 27.02
N ALA A 140 14.03 -6.05 27.26
CA ALA A 140 14.49 -5.14 26.22
C ALA A 140 15.84 -5.58 25.63
N LYS A 141 16.78 -6.02 26.48
CA LYS A 141 18.08 -6.53 26.04
C LYS A 141 17.96 -7.81 25.22
N GLU A 142 17.08 -8.73 25.62
CA GLU A 142 16.78 -9.95 24.86
C GLU A 142 16.15 -9.64 23.50
N GLY A 143 15.23 -8.66 23.44
CA GLY A 143 14.66 -8.18 22.18
C GLY A 143 15.72 -7.60 21.24
N MET A 144 16.60 -6.72 21.73
CA MET A 144 17.70 -6.17 20.93
C MET A 144 18.67 -7.25 20.47
N LEU A 145 18.98 -8.24 21.33
CA LEU A 145 19.88 -9.34 20.97
C LEU A 145 19.27 -10.24 19.89
N LYS A 146 17.95 -10.51 19.96
CA LYS A 146 17.23 -11.25 18.91
C LYS A 146 17.26 -10.50 17.60
N ALA A 147 16.91 -9.21 17.59
CA ALA A 147 16.97 -8.38 16.40
C ALA A 147 18.39 -8.32 15.79
N ALA A 148 19.42 -8.19 16.63
CA ALA A 148 20.80 -8.23 16.18
C ALA A 148 21.20 -9.60 15.58
N ASN A 149 20.76 -10.70 16.18
CA ASN A 149 20.98 -12.04 15.66
C ASN A 149 20.25 -12.28 14.34
N GLU A 150 19.02 -11.78 14.17
CA GLU A 150 18.27 -11.85 12.93
C GLU A 150 19.00 -11.10 11.80
N ILE A 151 19.50 -9.89 12.08
CA ILE A 151 20.32 -9.12 11.13
C ILE A 151 21.61 -9.85 10.77
N LEU A 152 22.26 -10.50 11.75
CA LEU A 152 23.48 -11.28 11.49
C LEU A 152 23.19 -12.54 10.68
N GLN A 153 22.07 -13.21 10.93
CA GLN A 153 21.63 -14.36 10.12
C GLN A 153 21.29 -13.94 8.70
N GLU A 154 20.61 -12.80 8.51
CA GLU A 154 20.35 -12.21 7.19
C GLU A 154 21.67 -11.93 6.45
N LYS A 155 22.65 -11.29 7.11
CA LYS A 155 23.98 -11.05 6.53
C LYS A 155 24.75 -12.33 6.20
N ILE A 156 24.63 -13.39 7.02
CA ILE A 156 25.25 -14.70 6.74
C ILE A 156 24.59 -15.34 5.51
N VAL A 157 23.27 -15.24 5.37
CA VAL A 157 22.54 -15.72 4.18
C VAL A 157 22.94 -14.91 2.95
N GLU A 158 23.09 -13.58 3.05
CA GLU A 158 23.59 -12.73 1.97
C GLU A 158 25.04 -13.10 1.59
N GLN A 159 25.95 -13.27 2.55
CA GLN A 159 27.34 -13.66 2.29
C GLN A 159 27.45 -15.07 1.70
N ASN A 160 26.68 -16.05 2.19
CA ASN A 160 26.63 -17.39 1.61
C ASN A 160 26.01 -17.37 0.20
N GLY A 161 25.06 -16.46 -0.05
CA GLY A 161 24.57 -16.16 -1.39
C GLY A 161 25.68 -15.64 -2.30
N LEU A 162 26.53 -14.73 -1.82
CA LEU A 162 27.66 -14.17 -2.57
C LEU A 162 28.79 -15.20 -2.81
N ILE A 163 29.03 -16.11 -1.87
CA ILE A 163 30.02 -17.19 -2.01
C ILE A 163 29.54 -18.23 -3.03
N ASN A 164 28.23 -18.54 -3.07
CA ASN A 164 27.65 -19.38 -4.12
C ASN A 164 27.63 -18.71 -5.50
N VAL A 165 27.68 -17.37 -5.57
CA VAL A 165 27.86 -16.61 -6.82
C VAL A 165 29.30 -16.69 -7.35
N ALA A 166 30.30 -16.86 -6.48
CA ALA A 166 31.70 -17.00 -6.90
C ALA A 166 32.05 -18.42 -7.42
N ALA A 167 31.30 -19.45 -7.01
CA ALA A 167 31.58 -20.85 -7.36
C ALA A 167 30.87 -21.37 -8.62
N GLY A 168 29.93 -20.60 -9.21
CA GLY A 168 29.11 -21.04 -10.34
C GLY A 168 29.44 -20.31 -11.65
N GLY A 169 30.55 -20.67 -12.30
CA GLY A 169 30.84 -20.22 -13.65
C GLY A 169 29.94 -20.92 -14.68
N SER A 170 28.97 -20.19 -15.25
CA SER A 170 28.51 -20.31 -16.65
C SER A 170 27.19 -19.56 -16.84
N GLY A 171 27.15 -18.68 -17.84
CA GLY A 171 25.92 -18.29 -18.51
C GLY A 171 25.32 -16.95 -18.06
N TYR A 172 25.51 -15.93 -18.91
CA TYR A 172 24.87 -14.61 -18.88
C TYR A 172 23.32 -14.61 -18.76
N GLY A 173 22.65 -15.77 -18.73
CA GLY A 173 21.21 -15.91 -18.47
C GLY A 173 20.81 -15.86 -16.99
N GLY A 174 21.68 -16.31 -16.07
CA GLY A 174 21.35 -16.37 -14.64
C GLY A 174 21.27 -15.00 -13.97
N GLN A 175 22.16 -14.08 -14.38
CA GLN A 175 22.22 -12.73 -13.82
C GLN A 175 20.96 -11.90 -14.17
N LEU A 176 20.44 -12.08 -15.39
CA LEU A 176 19.20 -11.45 -15.84
C LEU A 176 17.99 -12.02 -15.07
N HIS A 177 17.95 -13.34 -14.85
CA HIS A 177 16.91 -14.00 -14.08
C HIS A 177 16.84 -13.51 -12.63
N THR A 178 18.00 -13.32 -11.98
CA THR A 178 18.06 -12.82 -10.59
C THR A 178 17.65 -11.36 -10.48
N ILE A 179 18.08 -10.50 -11.42
CA ILE A 179 17.67 -9.09 -11.47
C ILE A 179 16.16 -8.97 -11.75
N LEU A 180 15.62 -9.84 -12.59
CA LEU A 180 14.20 -9.89 -12.92
C LEU A 180 13.35 -10.35 -11.73
N ARG A 181 13.83 -11.33 -10.94
CA ARG A 181 13.20 -11.74 -9.68
C ARG A 181 13.20 -10.62 -8.64
N GLN A 182 14.28 -9.84 -8.56
CA GLN A 182 14.35 -8.63 -7.71
C GLN A 182 13.44 -7.49 -8.18
N ARG A 183 13.03 -7.47 -9.45
CA ARG A 183 12.07 -6.50 -10.03
C ARG A 183 10.65 -7.05 -10.19
N GLY A 184 10.36 -8.24 -9.63
CA GLY A 184 9.05 -8.88 -9.70
C GLY A 184 8.64 -9.36 -11.11
N LEU A 185 9.55 -9.50 -12.07
CA LEU A 185 9.24 -9.86 -13.46
C LEU A 185 9.79 -11.26 -13.76
N ASP A 186 9.21 -12.33 -13.19
CA ASP A 186 9.69 -13.70 -13.42
C ASP A 186 9.06 -14.33 -14.69
N PRO A 187 9.83 -14.58 -15.77
CA PRO A 187 9.32 -15.18 -17.00
C PRO A 187 8.81 -16.61 -16.82
N GLU A 188 9.23 -17.31 -15.75
CA GLU A 188 8.80 -18.68 -15.45
C GLU A 188 7.30 -18.76 -15.11
N LEU A 189 6.73 -17.71 -14.52
CA LEU A 189 5.33 -17.68 -14.11
C LEU A 189 4.36 -17.75 -15.30
N LEU A 190 4.77 -17.23 -16.45
CA LEU A 190 3.98 -17.22 -17.68
C LEU A 190 4.24 -18.42 -18.57
N ARG A 191 5.28 -19.24 -18.30
CA ARG A 191 5.64 -20.39 -19.14
C ARG A 191 4.45 -21.29 -19.50
N PRO A 192 3.56 -21.67 -18.57
CA PRO A 192 2.41 -22.52 -18.90
C PRO A 192 1.49 -21.95 -19.98
N PHE A 193 1.43 -20.61 -20.09
CA PHE A 193 0.51 -19.89 -20.97
C PHE A 193 1.14 -19.44 -22.30
N VAL A 194 2.47 -19.54 -22.44
CA VAL A 194 3.22 -19.11 -23.63
C VAL A 194 3.89 -20.28 -24.35
N THR A 195 3.70 -21.52 -23.87
CA THR A 195 4.11 -22.71 -24.64
C THR A 195 3.33 -22.81 -25.95
N PRO A 196 3.90 -23.43 -27.00
CA PRO A 196 3.18 -23.63 -28.25
C PRO A 196 1.88 -24.40 -28.03
N GLY A 197 0.75 -23.84 -28.47
CA GLY A 197 -0.58 -24.43 -28.29
C GLY A 197 -1.33 -23.98 -27.02
N ALA A 198 -0.67 -23.23 -26.12
CA ALA A 198 -1.29 -22.83 -24.86
C ALA A 198 -2.36 -21.74 -25.01
N LEU A 199 -2.32 -20.97 -26.10
CA LEU A 199 -3.25 -19.87 -26.36
C LEU A 199 -4.48 -20.29 -27.16
N ASP A 200 -4.44 -21.47 -27.78
CA ASP A 200 -5.51 -22.05 -28.59
C ASP A 200 -6.89 -22.10 -27.91
N PRO A 201 -7.02 -22.40 -26.59
CA PRO A 201 -8.33 -22.44 -25.94
C PRO A 201 -8.87 -21.06 -25.57
N PHE A 202 -8.15 -19.98 -25.86
CA PHE A 202 -8.54 -18.60 -25.54
C PHE A 202 -9.01 -17.88 -26.80
N ALA A 203 -10.06 -17.07 -26.65
CA ALA A 203 -10.54 -16.20 -27.74
C ALA A 203 -10.00 -14.77 -27.62
N ALA A 204 -9.48 -14.41 -26.44
CA ALA A 204 -8.90 -13.09 -26.21
C ALA A 204 -7.76 -13.10 -25.20
N LEU A 205 -6.88 -12.11 -25.33
CA LEU A 205 -5.82 -11.75 -24.39
C LEU A 205 -6.06 -10.32 -23.93
N ALA A 206 -6.27 -10.09 -22.64
CA ALA A 206 -6.62 -8.76 -22.13
C ALA A 206 -5.59 -8.27 -21.11
N PHE A 207 -4.95 -7.15 -21.43
CA PHE A 207 -3.92 -6.52 -20.62
C PHE A 207 -4.44 -5.29 -19.89
N THR A 208 -4.28 -5.27 -18.56
CA THR A 208 -4.65 -4.13 -17.73
C THR A 208 -3.46 -3.24 -17.35
N SER A 209 -2.24 -3.58 -17.79
CA SER A 209 -1.04 -2.79 -17.49
C SER A 209 0.09 -3.02 -18.49
N ARG A 210 0.91 -1.97 -18.68
CA ARG A 210 2.20 -2.03 -19.38
C ARG A 210 3.13 -3.16 -18.91
N SER A 211 3.18 -3.38 -17.60
CA SER A 211 4.01 -4.43 -17.00
C SER A 211 3.56 -5.83 -17.42
N GLY A 212 2.24 -6.06 -17.50
CA GLY A 212 1.67 -7.31 -18.02
C GLY A 212 2.06 -7.55 -19.48
N ILE A 213 1.92 -6.54 -20.35
CA ILE A 213 2.31 -6.62 -21.77
C ILE A 213 3.80 -6.95 -21.90
N SER A 214 4.64 -6.22 -21.16
CA SER A 214 6.10 -6.39 -21.21
C SER A 214 6.55 -7.76 -20.71
N ALA A 215 5.96 -8.25 -19.61
CA ALA A 215 6.27 -9.57 -19.07
C ALA A 215 5.85 -10.68 -20.04
N PHE A 216 4.64 -10.58 -20.60
CA PHE A 216 4.12 -11.53 -21.57
C PHE A 216 4.95 -11.55 -22.86
N SER A 217 5.30 -10.37 -23.40
CA SER A 217 6.16 -10.24 -24.58
C SER A 217 7.55 -10.87 -24.39
N ARG A 218 8.11 -10.79 -23.17
CA ARG A 218 9.39 -11.45 -22.85
C ARG A 218 9.24 -12.96 -22.71
N ALA A 219 8.12 -13.43 -22.16
CA ALA A 219 7.85 -14.85 -21.97
C ALA A 219 7.52 -15.57 -23.30
N LEU A 220 6.99 -14.86 -24.30
CA LEU A 220 6.74 -15.43 -25.63
C LEU A 220 8.03 -16.04 -26.22
N PRO A 221 7.95 -17.21 -26.88
CA PRO A 221 9.10 -17.79 -27.55
C PRO A 221 9.60 -16.89 -28.69
N SER A 222 10.88 -17.00 -29.03
CA SER A 222 11.50 -16.31 -30.17
C SER A 222 11.09 -16.93 -31.51
N SER A 223 10.63 -18.18 -31.52
CA SER A 223 9.99 -18.82 -32.67
C SER A 223 8.47 -18.88 -32.49
N PRO A 224 7.65 -18.33 -33.41
CA PRO A 224 6.20 -18.31 -33.24
C PRO A 224 5.61 -19.73 -33.31
N PRO A 225 4.60 -20.04 -32.47
CA PRO A 225 3.92 -21.34 -32.48
C PRO A 225 3.20 -21.61 -33.80
N ARG A 226 3.15 -22.89 -34.22
CA ARG A 226 2.52 -23.34 -35.47
C ARG A 226 1.01 -23.57 -35.29
N CYS A 227 0.21 -22.51 -35.12
CA CYS A 227 -1.27 -22.53 -35.06
C CYS A 227 -1.92 -23.45 -33.98
N PRO A 228 -3.19 -23.22 -33.59
CA PRO A 228 -4.17 -22.21 -34.02
C PRO A 228 -4.35 -21.08 -32.99
N ILE A 229 -4.98 -19.97 -33.36
CA ILE A 229 -5.27 -18.84 -32.44
C ILE A 229 -6.77 -18.48 -32.41
N SER A 230 -7.60 -19.12 -33.24
CA SER A 230 -9.06 -19.20 -33.06
C SER A 230 -9.55 -20.42 -33.85
N ASP A 231 -10.46 -21.18 -33.25
CA ASP A 231 -11.01 -22.43 -33.78
C ASP A 231 -11.72 -22.19 -35.13
N ALA A 232 -11.56 -23.13 -36.07
CA ALA A 232 -12.18 -23.09 -37.39
C ALA A 232 -13.72 -23.04 -37.34
N ALA A 233 -14.30 -23.23 -36.15
CA ALA A 233 -15.74 -23.20 -35.88
C ALA A 233 -16.33 -21.80 -35.65
N SER A 234 -15.57 -20.78 -35.19
CA SER A 234 -16.17 -19.47 -34.81
C SER A 234 -15.96 -18.34 -35.81
N ALA A 235 -14.99 -18.46 -36.74
CA ALA A 235 -14.61 -17.43 -37.72
C ALA A 235 -14.24 -16.03 -37.13
N LEU A 236 -14.19 -15.87 -35.81
CA LEU A 236 -13.86 -14.62 -35.15
C LEU A 236 -12.35 -14.49 -34.91
N PRO A 237 -11.77 -13.28 -35.10
CA PRO A 237 -10.36 -13.03 -34.83
C PRO A 237 -10.06 -13.12 -33.34
N PHE A 238 -8.85 -13.56 -33.01
CA PHE A 238 -8.35 -13.52 -31.64
C PHE A 238 -8.10 -12.08 -31.23
N THR A 239 -8.72 -11.66 -30.13
CA THR A 239 -8.65 -10.26 -29.73
C THR A 239 -7.53 -10.05 -28.70
N VAL A 240 -6.61 -9.11 -28.97
CA VAL A 240 -5.61 -8.65 -28.00
C VAL A 240 -5.99 -7.24 -27.56
N ALA A 241 -6.39 -7.11 -26.30
CA ALA A 241 -6.92 -5.87 -25.76
C ALA A 241 -5.92 -5.22 -24.78
N ALA A 242 -5.75 -3.90 -24.86
CA ALA A 242 -4.90 -3.13 -23.93
C ALA A 242 -5.50 -1.75 -23.65
N LEU A 243 -5.07 -1.15 -22.53
CA LEU A 243 -5.59 0.15 -22.06
C LEU A 243 -4.84 1.33 -22.69
N GLY A 244 -5.57 2.22 -23.37
CA GLY A 244 -5.06 3.52 -23.81
C GLY A 244 -3.75 3.43 -24.61
N SER A 245 -2.76 4.26 -24.26
CA SER A 245 -1.46 4.31 -24.95
C SER A 245 -0.57 3.09 -24.70
N ASP A 246 -0.92 2.19 -23.77
CA ASP A 246 -0.17 0.95 -23.61
C ASP A 246 -0.41 -0.02 -24.79
N ALA A 247 -1.48 0.20 -25.57
CA ALA A 247 -1.74 -0.55 -26.80
C ALA A 247 -0.67 -0.34 -27.88
N ASP A 248 0.11 0.75 -27.82
CA ASP A 248 1.23 0.99 -28.72
C ASP A 248 2.33 -0.09 -28.61
N LEU A 249 2.38 -0.81 -27.48
CA LEU A 249 3.28 -1.94 -27.27
C LEU A 249 2.82 -3.24 -27.94
N LEU A 250 1.58 -3.29 -28.44
CA LEU A 250 1.02 -4.39 -29.23
C LEU A 250 1.33 -4.20 -30.71
N ASP A 251 2.59 -3.88 -31.02
CA ASP A 251 3.07 -3.60 -32.36
C ASP A 251 3.19 -4.86 -33.24
N GLY A 252 3.58 -4.69 -34.50
CA GLY A 252 3.77 -5.80 -35.44
C GLY A 252 4.82 -6.82 -34.97
N ALA A 253 5.80 -6.41 -34.17
CA ALA A 253 6.82 -7.31 -33.61
C ALA A 253 6.23 -8.18 -32.49
N PHE A 254 5.38 -7.61 -31.63
CA PHE A 254 4.62 -8.37 -30.64
C PHE A 254 3.66 -9.36 -31.32
N LEU A 255 2.86 -8.89 -32.28
CA LEU A 255 1.84 -9.69 -32.94
C LEU A 255 2.45 -10.83 -33.77
N SER A 256 3.60 -10.62 -34.43
CA SER A 256 4.29 -11.67 -35.20
C SER A 256 4.88 -12.78 -34.32
N ARG A 257 5.24 -12.47 -33.06
CA ARG A 257 5.65 -13.48 -32.07
C ARG A 257 4.48 -14.25 -31.49
N LEU A 258 3.32 -13.61 -31.38
CA LEU A 258 2.07 -14.24 -30.97
C LEU A 258 1.54 -15.18 -32.07
N CYS A 259 1.46 -14.69 -33.31
CA CYS A 259 0.99 -15.43 -34.48
C CYS A 259 1.86 -15.13 -35.71
N ARG A 260 2.39 -16.17 -36.36
CA ARG A 260 3.17 -16.02 -37.60
C ARG A 260 2.38 -15.32 -38.73
N ASP A 261 1.05 -15.49 -38.74
CA ASP A 261 0.14 -14.95 -39.76
C ASP A 261 -0.79 -13.85 -39.20
N ALA A 262 -0.31 -13.06 -38.25
CA ALA A 262 -1.07 -11.94 -37.68
C ALA A 262 -1.58 -10.95 -38.74
N ALA A 263 -0.83 -10.78 -39.84
CA ALA A 263 -1.17 -9.91 -40.96
C ALA A 263 -2.39 -10.38 -41.79
N ALA A 264 -2.85 -11.64 -41.61
CA ALA A 264 -4.00 -12.19 -42.33
C ALA A 264 -5.36 -11.88 -41.66
N GLY A 265 -5.41 -10.92 -40.73
CA GLY A 265 -6.64 -10.54 -40.02
C GLY A 265 -7.08 -11.53 -38.94
N ARG A 266 -6.21 -12.46 -38.54
CA ARG A 266 -6.48 -13.47 -37.49
C ARG A 266 -6.38 -12.93 -36.07
N VAL A 267 -5.70 -11.80 -35.89
CA VAL A 267 -5.54 -11.13 -34.59
C VAL A 267 -6.01 -9.69 -34.74
N SER A 268 -6.91 -9.26 -33.86
CA SER A 268 -7.38 -7.88 -33.78
C SER A 268 -6.84 -7.23 -32.50
N VAL A 269 -6.33 -6.00 -32.62
CA VAL A 269 -5.98 -5.18 -31.45
C VAL A 269 -7.19 -4.36 -31.06
N LEU A 270 -7.57 -4.41 -29.79
CA LEU A 270 -8.71 -3.70 -29.22
C LEU A 270 -8.22 -2.67 -28.19
N VAL A 271 -8.65 -1.42 -28.35
CA VAL A 271 -8.40 -0.34 -27.40
C VAL A 271 -9.75 0.23 -26.99
N PRO A 272 -10.08 0.29 -25.69
CA PRO A 272 -11.36 0.83 -25.25
C PRO A 272 -11.39 2.35 -25.36
N ASP A 273 -12.56 2.92 -25.64
CA ASP A 273 -12.78 4.37 -25.73
C ASP A 273 -12.44 5.08 -24.41
N VAL A 274 -12.76 4.43 -23.28
CA VAL A 274 -12.39 4.86 -21.94
C VAL A 274 -11.25 3.96 -21.44
N PRO A 275 -10.02 4.48 -21.23
CA PRO A 275 -8.85 3.68 -20.88
C PRO A 275 -8.87 3.25 -19.40
N THR A 276 -9.85 2.42 -19.05
CA THR A 276 -10.07 1.86 -17.71
C THR A 276 -10.33 0.37 -17.83
N SER A 277 -10.11 -0.39 -16.75
CA SER A 277 -10.41 -1.83 -16.75
C SER A 277 -11.89 -2.12 -17.05
N ALA A 278 -12.81 -1.28 -16.56
CA ALA A 278 -14.24 -1.39 -16.88
C ALA A 278 -14.52 -1.12 -18.37
N GLY A 279 -13.91 -0.07 -18.94
CA GLY A 279 -14.03 0.21 -20.38
C GLY A 279 -13.46 -0.91 -21.25
N LEU A 280 -12.41 -1.62 -20.79
CA LEU A 280 -11.86 -2.79 -21.47
C LEU A 280 -12.86 -3.97 -21.49
N VAL A 281 -13.58 -4.20 -20.39
CA VAL A 281 -14.66 -5.21 -20.33
C VAL A 281 -15.79 -4.85 -21.29
N GLU A 282 -16.22 -3.59 -21.29
CA GLU A 282 -17.27 -3.10 -22.19
C GLU A 282 -16.88 -3.26 -23.66
N ALA A 283 -15.63 -2.89 -24.01
CA ALA A 283 -15.12 -3.01 -25.36
C ALA A 283 -14.98 -4.47 -25.82
N LEU A 284 -14.63 -5.41 -24.92
CA LEU A 284 -14.58 -6.84 -25.22
C LEU A 284 -15.96 -7.44 -25.47
N GLY A 285 -17.02 -6.81 -24.95
CA GLY A 285 -18.41 -7.24 -25.14
C GLY A 285 -18.69 -8.63 -24.55
N SER A 286 -19.69 -9.32 -25.11
CA SER A 286 -20.14 -10.62 -24.58
C SER A 286 -19.17 -11.76 -24.84
N GLY A 287 -18.82 -12.50 -23.79
CA GLY A 287 -17.94 -13.66 -23.87
C GLY A 287 -18.61 -14.91 -24.41
N SER A 288 -19.90 -15.11 -24.13
CA SER A 288 -20.65 -16.30 -24.53
C SER A 288 -19.96 -17.62 -24.15
N GLY A 289 -19.32 -17.66 -22.97
CA GLY A 289 -18.57 -18.82 -22.46
C GLY A 289 -17.14 -18.95 -22.99
N ARG A 290 -16.70 -18.06 -23.88
CA ARG A 290 -15.32 -18.05 -24.39
C ARG A 290 -14.34 -17.69 -23.28
N ARG A 291 -13.12 -18.23 -23.37
CA ARG A 291 -12.06 -17.96 -22.40
C ARG A 291 -11.25 -16.73 -22.80
N VAL A 292 -10.91 -15.92 -21.81
CA VAL A 292 -10.00 -14.78 -21.96
C VAL A 292 -8.81 -14.96 -21.02
N LEU A 293 -7.60 -14.81 -21.54
CA LEU A 293 -6.39 -14.85 -20.74
C LEU A 293 -6.07 -13.44 -20.24
N CYS A 294 -5.81 -13.31 -18.94
CA CYS A 294 -5.55 -12.03 -18.29
C CYS A 294 -4.18 -12.07 -17.60
N PRO A 295 -3.10 -11.62 -18.27
CA PRO A 295 -1.79 -11.42 -17.65
C PRO A 295 -1.86 -10.26 -16.65
N VAL A 296 -1.92 -10.59 -15.36
CA VAL A 296 -2.14 -9.65 -14.25
C VAL A 296 -1.11 -9.87 -13.15
N PRO A 297 -0.92 -8.90 -12.23
CA PRO A 297 -0.01 -9.09 -11.11
C PRO A 297 -0.44 -10.24 -10.21
N ASP A 298 0.54 -10.93 -9.64
CA ASP A 298 0.39 -11.67 -8.39
C ASP A 298 0.74 -10.74 -7.22
N VAL A 299 -0.17 -10.57 -6.27
CA VAL A 299 0.02 -9.61 -5.16
C VAL A 299 0.45 -10.37 -3.92
N VAL A 300 1.68 -10.12 -3.49
CA VAL A 300 2.28 -10.77 -2.33
C VAL A 300 2.43 -9.74 -1.21
N SER A 301 2.18 -10.17 0.03
CA SER A 301 2.35 -9.37 1.27
C SER A 301 1.54 -8.06 1.34
N LEU A 302 0.56 -7.88 0.46
CA LEU A 302 -0.34 -6.75 0.37
C LEU A 302 -1.78 -7.23 0.12
N ARG A 303 -2.77 -6.44 0.55
CA ARG A 303 -4.16 -6.62 0.11
C ARG A 303 -4.24 -6.23 -1.37
N GLU A 304 -4.78 -7.13 -2.20
CA GLU A 304 -4.93 -6.86 -3.63
C GLU A 304 -5.88 -5.67 -3.87
N PRO A 305 -5.45 -4.63 -4.62
CA PRO A 305 -6.32 -3.52 -5.00
C PRO A 305 -7.50 -4.00 -5.85
N PRO A 306 -8.67 -3.35 -5.77
CA PRO A 306 -9.91 -3.84 -6.41
C PRO A 306 -9.90 -3.77 -7.94
N VAL A 307 -8.85 -3.23 -8.56
CA VAL A 307 -8.77 -3.02 -10.02
C VAL A 307 -8.79 -4.35 -10.78
N VAL A 308 -7.92 -5.31 -10.42
CA VAL A 308 -7.84 -6.62 -11.09
C VAL A 308 -9.01 -7.53 -10.69
N PRO A 309 -9.39 -7.66 -9.39
CA PRO A 309 -10.58 -8.42 -9.01
C PRO A 309 -11.85 -7.89 -9.69
N GLY A 310 -12.04 -6.57 -9.73
CA GLY A 310 -13.19 -5.95 -10.39
C GLY A 310 -13.17 -6.15 -11.91
N PHE A 311 -11.99 -6.14 -12.53
CA PHE A 311 -11.83 -6.45 -13.95
C PHE A 311 -12.26 -7.90 -14.28
N LEU A 312 -11.76 -8.88 -13.53
CA LEU A 312 -12.08 -10.29 -13.74
C LEU A 312 -13.57 -10.56 -13.49
N ALA A 313 -14.13 -10.01 -12.41
CA ALA A 313 -15.56 -10.11 -12.12
C ALA A 313 -16.42 -9.46 -13.21
N GLY A 314 -15.96 -8.35 -13.80
CA GLY A 314 -16.63 -7.71 -14.93
C GLY A 314 -16.65 -8.60 -16.18
N LEU A 315 -15.53 -9.27 -16.49
CA LEU A 315 -15.46 -10.22 -17.60
C LEU A 315 -16.41 -11.41 -17.40
N GLU A 316 -16.43 -11.97 -16.18
CA GLU A 316 -17.34 -13.06 -15.82
C GLU A 316 -18.81 -12.65 -15.93
N ALA A 317 -19.15 -11.44 -15.46
CA ALA A 317 -20.49 -10.87 -15.61
C ALA A 317 -20.89 -10.65 -17.09
N ALA A 318 -19.92 -10.35 -17.96
CA ALA A 318 -20.11 -10.28 -19.41
C ALA A 318 -20.15 -11.66 -20.11
N GLY A 319 -20.06 -12.75 -19.34
CA GLY A 319 -20.14 -14.12 -19.84
C GLY A 319 -18.83 -14.67 -20.37
N TRP A 320 -17.68 -14.09 -20.02
CA TRP A 320 -16.36 -14.68 -20.30
C TRP A 320 -15.93 -15.64 -19.19
N VAL A 321 -15.12 -16.63 -19.55
CA VAL A 321 -14.34 -17.41 -18.58
C VAL A 321 -12.98 -16.74 -18.42
N ALA A 322 -12.84 -15.91 -17.40
CA ALA A 322 -11.62 -15.15 -17.15
C ALA A 322 -10.54 -16.04 -16.51
N VAL A 323 -9.37 -16.11 -17.14
CA VAL A 323 -8.25 -16.92 -16.64
C VAL A 323 -7.09 -16.01 -16.26
N ARG A 324 -6.77 -16.02 -14.97
CA ARG A 324 -5.66 -15.26 -14.42
C ARG A 324 -4.33 -15.91 -14.80
N ALA A 325 -3.41 -15.12 -15.36
CA ALA A 325 -2.03 -15.51 -15.60
C ALA A 325 -1.10 -14.59 -14.78
N PRO A 326 -0.34 -15.12 -13.80
CA PRO A 326 0.56 -14.32 -12.96
C PRO A 326 1.73 -13.82 -13.82
N ALA A 327 1.65 -12.57 -14.27
CA ALA A 327 2.62 -12.01 -15.21
C ALA A 327 3.83 -11.38 -14.52
N TYR A 328 3.61 -10.84 -13.32
CA TYR A 328 4.62 -10.17 -12.51
C TYR A 328 4.15 -10.12 -11.06
N ILE A 329 5.05 -9.87 -10.12
CA ILE A 329 4.76 -9.77 -8.69
C ILE A 329 4.65 -8.30 -8.31
N THR A 330 3.58 -7.97 -7.60
CA THR A 330 3.45 -6.70 -6.88
C THR A 330 3.60 -6.99 -5.40
N SER A 331 4.67 -6.49 -4.80
CA SER A 331 4.94 -6.65 -3.37
C SER A 331 5.43 -5.35 -2.77
N TRP A 332 5.28 -5.21 -1.46
CA TRP A 332 5.89 -4.11 -0.76
C TRP A 332 7.40 -4.29 -0.68
N ALA A 333 8.16 -3.26 -1.06
CA ALA A 333 9.63 -3.28 -1.05
C ALA A 333 10.25 -3.14 0.36
N GLY A 334 9.43 -3.19 1.42
CA GLY A 334 9.88 -3.10 2.80
C GLY A 334 10.05 -1.66 3.31
N ARG A 335 10.31 -1.52 4.61
CA ARG A 335 10.37 -0.23 5.33
C ARG A 335 11.38 0.76 4.71
N ARG A 336 12.45 0.22 4.13
CA ARG A 336 13.52 0.99 3.47
C ARG A 336 13.04 1.85 2.30
N CYS A 337 11.94 1.48 1.63
CA CYS A 337 11.41 2.31 0.54
C CYS A 337 10.76 3.61 1.04
N ALA A 338 10.41 3.69 2.32
CA ALA A 338 9.83 4.87 2.96
C ALA A 338 10.81 5.57 3.92
N GLU A 339 12.01 5.04 4.16
CA GLU A 339 13.01 5.65 5.05
C GLU A 339 13.41 7.06 4.61
N ALA A 340 13.55 7.29 3.30
CA ALA A 340 13.83 8.62 2.75
C ALA A 340 12.67 9.62 2.96
N LEU A 341 11.44 9.15 3.20
CA LEU A 341 10.29 10.00 3.55
C LEU A 341 10.26 10.34 5.05
N VAL A 342 11.00 9.60 5.89
CA VAL A 342 10.94 9.66 7.38
C VAL A 342 12.27 10.10 8.00
N ALA A 343 13.36 10.17 7.22
CA ALA A 343 14.66 10.60 7.71
C ALA A 343 14.54 11.98 8.37
N ALA A 344 14.82 12.05 9.68
CA ALA A 344 14.70 13.25 10.50
C ALA A 344 15.59 14.43 10.03
N GLU A 345 16.61 14.13 9.21
CA GLU A 345 17.55 15.10 8.66
C GLU A 345 17.10 15.68 7.30
N ALA A 346 16.08 15.11 6.64
CA ALA A 346 15.55 15.60 5.37
C ALA A 346 14.26 16.40 5.59
N ALA A 347 14.13 17.56 4.94
CA ALA A 347 12.87 18.29 4.92
C ALA A 347 11.77 17.40 4.33
N PRO A 348 10.60 17.24 4.99
CA PRO A 348 9.54 16.37 4.50
C PRO A 348 9.06 16.86 3.13
N PRO A 349 8.74 15.95 2.19
CA PRO A 349 8.29 16.34 0.86
C PRO A 349 6.94 17.06 0.94
N ASP A 350 6.79 18.16 0.20
CA ASP A 350 5.53 18.92 0.10
C ASP A 350 4.39 18.10 -0.52
N ALA A 351 4.71 17.06 -1.29
CA ALA A 351 3.77 16.14 -1.91
C ALA A 351 4.40 14.77 -2.15
N VAL A 352 3.61 13.71 -2.00
CA VAL A 352 3.96 12.35 -2.40
C VAL A 352 3.00 11.92 -3.50
N VAL A 353 3.54 11.50 -4.64
CA VAL A 353 2.75 11.03 -5.79
C VAL A 353 2.81 9.51 -5.81
N PHE A 354 1.65 8.88 -5.77
CA PHE A 354 1.51 7.45 -5.97
C PHE A 354 1.06 7.19 -7.40
N THR A 355 1.82 6.38 -8.12
CA THR A 355 1.53 6.02 -9.51
C THR A 355 0.57 4.84 -9.63
N SER A 356 0.31 4.14 -8.52
CA SER A 356 -0.68 3.07 -8.44
C SER A 356 -1.42 3.08 -7.11
N THR A 357 -2.61 2.47 -7.10
CA THR A 357 -3.40 2.25 -5.88
C THR A 357 -2.68 1.33 -4.89
N ALA A 358 -1.89 0.36 -5.39
CA ALA A 358 -1.05 -0.50 -4.56
C ALA A 358 0.01 0.31 -3.80
N ASP A 359 0.66 1.27 -4.47
CA ASP A 359 1.69 2.11 -3.83
C ASP A 359 1.09 2.95 -2.70
N GLY A 360 -0.09 3.54 -2.94
CA GLY A 360 -0.81 4.35 -1.95
C GLY A 360 -1.27 3.52 -0.75
N GLN A 361 -1.88 2.35 -0.99
CA GLN A 361 -2.36 1.48 0.09
C GLN A 361 -1.22 0.88 0.90
N ALA A 362 -0.16 0.39 0.25
CA ALA A 362 1.01 -0.18 0.92
C ALA A 362 1.69 0.86 1.83
N THR A 363 1.83 2.08 1.32
CA THR A 363 2.44 3.17 2.07
C THR A 363 1.56 3.59 3.24
N VAL A 364 0.27 3.90 3.01
CA VAL A 364 -0.62 4.39 4.09
C VAL A 364 -0.86 3.34 5.18
N HIS A 365 -1.12 2.09 4.82
CA HIS A 365 -1.54 1.04 5.77
C HIS A 365 -0.39 0.52 6.64
N ARG A 366 0.85 0.53 6.13
CA ARG A 366 2.04 0.12 6.90
C ARG A 366 2.81 1.29 7.51
N TYR A 367 2.59 2.52 7.04
CA TYR A 367 3.05 3.75 7.72
C TYR A 367 2.27 4.01 9.01
N SER A 368 0.96 3.73 9.03
CA SER A 368 0.13 3.84 10.25
C SER A 368 0.48 2.80 11.33
N SER A 369 0.96 1.62 10.93
CA SER A 369 1.42 0.59 11.89
C SER A 369 2.82 0.87 12.42
N ALA A 370 3.73 1.39 11.59
CA ALA A 370 5.07 1.80 12.02
C ALA A 370 5.08 3.01 12.98
N ALA A 371 4.12 3.93 12.85
CA ALA A 371 3.92 5.05 13.78
C ALA A 371 3.30 4.64 15.13
N ARG A 372 2.74 3.42 15.22
CA ARG A 372 2.05 2.90 16.42
C ARG A 372 2.87 1.86 17.20
N GLY A 373 4.12 1.58 16.83
CA GLY A 373 4.99 0.65 17.57
C GLY A 373 4.44 -0.78 17.66
N ALA A 374 3.60 -1.20 16.70
CA ALA A 374 3.03 -2.54 16.69
C ALA A 374 3.88 -3.47 15.82
N ASP A 375 4.75 -4.26 16.46
CA ASP A 375 5.25 -5.51 15.91
C ASP A 375 4.07 -6.48 15.78
N SER A 376 3.57 -6.66 14.57
CA SER A 376 2.79 -7.86 14.22
C SER A 376 2.83 -8.07 12.72
N ASP A 377 3.88 -8.75 12.24
CA ASP A 377 3.87 -9.45 10.95
C ASP A 377 3.05 -10.75 11.07
N THR A 378 1.77 -10.62 11.40
CA THR A 378 0.82 -11.74 11.33
C THR A 378 -0.43 -11.30 10.58
N VAL A 379 -0.57 -11.85 9.37
CA VAL A 379 -1.82 -11.82 8.60
C VAL A 379 -2.89 -12.56 9.40
N PRO A 380 -4.06 -11.98 9.71
CA PRO A 380 -5.17 -12.77 10.22
C PRO A 380 -5.66 -13.66 9.07
N GLY A 381 -5.52 -14.96 9.26
CA GLY A 381 -6.08 -15.97 8.37
C GLY A 381 -7.60 -15.78 8.25
N ALA A 382 -8.07 -15.75 7.01
CA ALA A 382 -9.48 -15.87 6.70
C ALA A 382 -9.95 -17.27 7.11
N ASN A 383 -10.68 -17.35 8.22
CA ASN A 383 -11.70 -18.37 8.40
C ASN A 383 -13.03 -17.74 7.95
N ILE A 384 -13.50 -18.20 6.79
CA ILE A 384 -14.87 -18.65 6.42
C ILE A 384 -14.92 -18.66 4.89
#